data_AF-A0A7C0WP36-F1
#
_entry.id   AF-A0A7C0WP36-F1
#
_cell.length_a   1.000
_cell.length_b   1.000
_cell.length_c   1.000
_cell.angle_alpha   90.00
_cell.angle_beta   90.00
_cell.angle_gamma   90.00
#
_symmetry.space_group_name_H-M   'P 1'
#
loop_
_entity.id
_entity.type
_entity.pdbx_description
1 polymer ?
#
loop_
_entity_poly.entity_id
_entity_poly.type
_entity_poly.pdbx_seq_one_letter_code
_entity_poly.pdbx_strand_id
1 'polypeptide(L)'
;YVTTQEAQWVGWVFQKLGWNHMDNIFFGWVNGLPNPAFNPADWMSVALIGGAAVMALLSNEFKFKKPTMELAVWAIAGGFFMGIGSRLALGCNIGGFFVRAANGDPAGWLFGLGMIGGAFIGVKFFNWWTERKMAKEMAVLDLEL
;
A
#
# COMPACT_ATOMS: atom_id res chain seq x y z
N TYR A 1 -4.25 2.95 12.92
CA TYR A 1 -4.25 2.72 11.47
C TYR A 1 -2.95 3.23 10.91
N VAL A 2 -2.05 2.34 10.52
CA VAL A 2 -0.71 2.73 10.03
C VAL A 2 -0.80 3.81 8.95
N THR A 3 -1.76 3.71 8.02
CA THR A 3 -1.98 4.69 6.94
C THR A 3 -2.45 6.07 7.43
N THR A 4 -3.01 6.18 8.63
CA THR A 4 -3.30 7.47 9.28
C THR A 4 -2.04 8.10 9.83
N GLN A 5 -1.16 7.30 10.42
CA GLN A 5 0.10 7.75 10.99
C GLN A 5 1.13 8.11 9.90
N GLU A 6 1.20 7.35 8.81
CA GLU A 6 2.04 7.68 7.65
C GLU A 6 1.63 9.00 6.96
N ALA A 7 0.34 9.34 6.98
CA ALA A 7 -0.11 10.64 6.49
C ALA A 7 0.25 11.81 7.43
N GLN A 8 0.47 11.54 8.73
CA GLN A 8 0.94 12.57 9.67
C GLN A 8 2.38 12.97 9.35
N TRP A 9 3.23 12.06 8.84
CA TRP A 9 4.55 12.40 8.30
C TRP A 9 4.46 13.40 7.14
N VAL A 10 3.54 13.14 6.20
CA VAL A 10 3.30 14.05 5.08
C VAL A 10 2.78 15.39 5.59
N GLY A 11 1.79 15.40 6.48
CA GLY A 11 1.30 16.62 7.14
C GLY A 11 2.39 17.41 7.87
N TRP A 12 3.34 16.73 8.52
CA TRP A 12 4.47 17.35 9.23
C TRP A 12 5.47 17.99 8.28
N VAL A 13 5.79 17.31 7.17
CA VAL A 13 6.62 17.87 6.10
C VAL A 13 5.95 19.12 5.49
N PHE A 14 4.65 19.05 5.22
CA PHE A 14 3.87 20.18 4.70
C PHE A 14 3.76 21.35 5.70
N GLN A 15 3.66 21.06 6.99
CA GLN A 15 3.70 22.07 8.05
C GLN A 15 5.07 22.77 8.10
N LYS A 16 6.16 22.01 7.97
CA LYS A 16 7.53 22.55 7.89
C LYS A 16 7.77 23.41 6.64
N LEU A 17 7.03 23.15 5.57
CA LEU A 17 7.02 23.93 4.33
C LEU A 17 6.08 25.17 4.39
N GLY A 18 5.41 25.42 5.52
CA GLY A 18 4.64 26.63 5.77
C GLY A 18 3.14 26.56 5.44
N TRP A 19 2.60 25.38 5.08
CA TRP A 19 1.15 25.18 4.92
C TRP A 19 0.52 24.69 6.23
N ASN A 20 -0.09 25.62 6.97
CA ASN A 20 -0.89 25.33 8.16
C ASN A 20 -2.30 24.88 7.77
N HIS A 21 -2.50 23.57 7.63
CA HIS A 21 -3.81 22.94 7.45
C HIS A 21 -4.19 22.11 8.69
N MET A 22 -4.26 22.78 9.85
CA MET A 22 -4.56 22.15 11.15
C MET A 22 -6.08 21.92 11.37
N ASP A 23 -6.89 22.36 10.42
CA ASP A 23 -8.34 22.57 10.62
C ASP A 23 -9.17 21.43 10.00
N ASN A 24 -8.51 20.43 9.43
CA ASN A 24 -9.13 19.39 8.63
C ASN A 24 -9.35 18.10 9.44
N ILE A 25 -10.45 17.39 9.16
CA ILE A 25 -10.85 16.12 9.82
C ILE A 25 -9.74 15.04 9.78
N PHE A 26 -8.79 15.17 8.84
CA PHE A 26 -7.66 14.27 8.66
C PHE A 26 -6.46 14.55 9.59
N PHE A 27 -6.31 15.79 10.09
CA PHE A 27 -5.17 16.21 10.93
C PHE A 27 -5.57 16.69 12.33
N GLY A 28 -6.81 17.15 12.53
CA GLY A 28 -7.24 17.81 13.78
C GLY A 28 -8.04 16.97 14.78
N TRP A 29 -8.62 15.82 14.39
CA TRP A 29 -9.66 15.19 15.24
C TRP A 29 -9.16 14.21 16.31
N VAL A 30 -7.93 13.70 16.27
CA VAL A 30 -7.50 12.69 17.28
C VAL A 30 -6.09 12.83 17.83
N ASN A 31 -5.12 13.47 17.15
CA ASN A 31 -3.79 13.71 17.71
C ASN A 31 -3.08 14.77 16.86
N GLY A 32 -3.21 16.06 17.22
CA GLY A 32 -2.44 17.14 16.58
C GLY A 32 -0.97 16.74 16.41
N LEU A 33 -0.35 17.11 15.30
CA LEU A 33 0.91 16.54 14.78
C LEU A 33 1.94 16.21 15.88
N PRO A 34 2.01 14.95 16.34
CA PRO A 34 3.08 14.51 17.20
C PRO A 34 4.35 14.47 16.35
N ASN A 35 5.50 14.75 16.97
CA ASN A 35 6.79 14.59 16.32
C ASN A 35 6.88 13.16 15.72
N PRO A 36 7.13 12.99 14.40
CA PRO A 36 7.09 11.68 13.75
C PRO A 36 8.04 10.63 14.35
N ALA A 37 9.02 11.07 15.15
CA ALA A 37 9.92 10.20 15.88
C ALA A 37 9.28 9.42 17.07
N PHE A 38 8.13 9.86 17.59
CA PHE A 38 7.52 9.28 18.81
C PHE A 38 6.16 8.61 18.56
N ASN A 39 5.78 8.40 17.30
CA ASN A 39 4.52 7.74 16.98
C ASN A 39 4.70 6.20 16.99
N PRO A 40 4.03 5.44 17.87
CA PRO A 40 4.23 3.99 17.98
C PRO A 40 3.90 3.23 16.69
N ALA A 41 3.02 3.76 15.84
CA ALA A 41 2.70 3.12 14.56
C ALA A 41 3.86 3.18 13.55
N ASP A 42 4.66 4.25 13.57
CA ASP A 42 5.82 4.37 12.67
C ASP A 42 6.91 3.37 13.07
N TRP A 43 7.08 3.16 14.38
CA TRP A 43 7.94 2.12 14.91
C TRP A 43 7.47 0.71 14.52
N MET A 44 6.16 0.46 14.39
CA MET A 44 5.66 -0.81 13.86
C MET A 44 6.03 -1.01 12.39
N SER A 45 5.92 0.04 11.55
CA SER A 45 6.34 -0.03 10.14
C SER A 45 7.84 -0.27 10.01
N VAL A 46 8.67 0.44 10.79
CA VAL A 46 10.12 0.25 10.82
C VAL A 46 10.48 -1.17 11.30
N ALA A 47 9.82 -1.66 12.35
CA ALA A 47 10.02 -3.02 12.85
C ALA A 47 9.59 -4.08 11.83
N LEU A 48 8.51 -3.85 11.08
CA LEU A 48 8.05 -4.75 10.01
C LEU A 48 9.09 -4.82 8.87
N ILE A 49 9.56 -3.66 8.39
CA ILE A 49 10.56 -3.58 7.33
C ILE A 49 11.88 -4.21 7.80
N GLY A 50 12.32 -3.87 9.01
CA GLY A 50 13.53 -4.42 9.62
C GLY A 50 13.45 -5.92 9.82
N GLY A 51 12.32 -6.43 10.34
CA GLY A 51 12.08 -7.86 10.52
C GLY A 51 12.07 -8.62 9.20
N ALA A 52 11.41 -8.09 8.17
CA ALA A 52 11.42 -8.66 6.83
C ALA A 52 12.83 -8.68 6.24
N ALA A 53 13.62 -7.63 6.44
CA ALA A 53 15.00 -7.55 5.97
C ALA A 53 15.91 -8.57 6.67
N VAL A 54 15.80 -8.72 7.99
CA VAL A 54 16.55 -9.73 8.76
C VAL A 54 16.21 -11.13 8.29
N MET A 55 14.93 -11.45 8.11
CA MET A 55 14.50 -12.76 7.62
C MET A 55 15.01 -13.04 6.20
N ALA A 56 14.99 -12.05 5.30
CA ALA A 56 15.50 -12.19 3.94
C ALA A 56 17.03 -12.40 3.89
N LEU A 57 17.78 -11.82 4.84
CA LEU A 57 19.22 -12.04 4.98
C LEU A 57 19.51 -13.43 5.55
N LEU A 58 18.74 -13.87 6.55
CA LEU A 58 18.87 -15.21 7.13
C LEU A 58 18.52 -16.32 6.11
N SER A 59 17.54 -16.08 5.23
CA SER A 59 17.18 -17.01 4.16
C SER A 59 18.13 -16.97 2.96
N ASN A 60 19.11 -16.05 2.91
CA ASN A 60 19.95 -15.78 1.74
C ASN A 60 19.16 -15.45 0.45
N GLU A 61 17.90 -15.03 0.58
CA GLU A 61 17.05 -14.65 -0.56
C GLU A 61 17.10 -13.15 -0.89
N PHE A 62 17.91 -12.39 -0.15
CA PHE A 62 18.07 -10.96 -0.39
C PHE A 62 18.68 -10.69 -1.78
N LYS A 63 17.84 -10.24 -2.71
CA LYS A 63 18.24 -9.85 -4.07
C LYS A 63 17.75 -8.45 -4.40
N PHE A 64 18.68 -7.54 -4.64
CA PHE A 64 18.35 -6.20 -5.13
C PHE A 64 17.84 -6.28 -6.57
N LYS A 65 16.53 -6.08 -6.76
CA LYS A 65 15.90 -6.01 -8.08
C LYS A 65 15.61 -4.56 -8.43
N LYS A 66 16.20 -4.05 -9.52
CA LYS A 66 15.85 -2.75 -10.07
C LYS A 66 14.51 -2.87 -10.81
N PRO A 67 13.49 -2.05 -10.48
CA PRO A 67 12.23 -2.07 -11.21
C PRO A 67 12.43 -1.50 -12.62
N THR A 68 11.71 -2.05 -13.60
CA THR A 68 11.56 -1.40 -14.91
C THR A 68 10.67 -0.15 -14.75
N MET A 69 10.83 0.84 -15.63
CA MET A 69 10.04 2.09 -15.55
C MET A 69 8.53 1.83 -15.57
N GLU A 70 8.10 0.84 -16.34
CA GLU A 70 6.71 0.40 -16.41
C GLU A 70 6.20 -0.20 -15.09
N LEU A 71 7.01 -1.04 -14.45
CA LEU A 71 6.69 -1.61 -13.14
C LEU A 71 6.59 -0.51 -12.08
N ALA A 72 7.45 0.51 -12.14
CA ALA A 72 7.40 1.65 -11.23
C ALA A 72 6.10 2.45 -11.39
N VAL A 73 5.65 2.73 -12.63
CA VAL A 73 4.38 3.43 -12.88
C VAL A 73 3.20 2.64 -12.32
N TRP A 74 3.14 1.33 -12.58
CA TRP A 74 2.08 0.48 -12.04
C TRP A 74 2.12 0.37 -10.52
N ALA A 75 3.31 0.31 -9.91
CA ALA A 75 3.47 0.27 -8.46
C ALA A 75 2.98 1.57 -7.80
N ILE A 76 3.28 2.73 -8.40
CA ILE A 76 2.80 4.03 -7.92
C ILE A 76 1.28 4.13 -8.04
N ALA A 77 0.73 3.78 -9.20
CA ALA A 77 -0.72 3.78 -9.43
C ALA A 77 -1.44 2.84 -8.45
N GLY A 78 -0.93 1.62 -8.28
CA GLY A 78 -1.45 0.65 -7.32
C GLY A 78 -1.40 1.15 -5.89
N GLY A 79 -0.25 1.71 -5.46
CA GLY A 79 -0.09 2.30 -4.14
C GLY A 79 -1.07 3.44 -3.86
N PHE A 80 -1.34 4.29 -4.87
CA PHE A 80 -2.33 5.36 -4.77
C PHE A 80 -3.75 4.82 -4.53
N PHE A 81 -4.19 3.84 -5.32
CA PHE A 81 -5.50 3.20 -5.14
C PHE A 81 -5.61 2.45 -3.80
N MET A 82 -4.55 1.77 -3.36
CA MET A 82 -4.50 1.11 -2.06
C MET A 82 -4.63 2.13 -0.91
N GLY A 83 -3.97 3.28 -1.03
CA GLY A 83 -4.08 4.38 -0.07
C GLY A 83 -5.51 4.88 0.06
N ILE A 84 -6.16 5.21 -1.05
CA ILE A 84 -7.56 5.66 -1.08
C ILE A 84 -8.49 4.60 -0.48
N GLY A 85 -8.37 3.35 -0.93
CA GLY A 85 -9.19 2.23 -0.46
C GLY A 85 -9.07 2.02 1.05
N SER A 86 -7.85 2.07 1.59
CA SER A 86 -7.60 1.89 3.03
C SER A 86 -8.24 2.98 3.90
N ARG A 87 -8.35 4.20 3.35
CA ARG A 87 -9.00 5.33 4.04
C ARG A 87 -10.50 5.23 3.99
N LEU A 88 -11.08 4.90 2.83
CA LEU A 88 -12.53 4.71 2.69
C LEU A 88 -13.03 3.57 3.57
N ALA A 89 -12.26 2.48 3.64
CA ALA A 89 -12.64 1.31 4.42
C ALA A 89 -12.23 1.39 5.90
N LEU A 90 -11.56 2.48 6.32
CA LEU A 90 -11.00 2.66 7.66
C LEU A 90 -10.25 1.40 8.11
N GLY A 91 -9.29 0.93 7.31
CA GLY A 91 -8.65 -0.37 7.53
C GLY A 91 -7.61 -0.74 6.50
N CYS A 92 -6.58 -1.45 6.96
CA CYS A 92 -5.69 -2.22 6.09
C CYS A 92 -6.07 -3.70 6.14
N ASN A 93 -5.37 -4.52 5.38
CA ASN A 93 -5.60 -5.96 5.29
C ASN A 93 -5.52 -6.60 6.69
N ILE A 94 -4.52 -6.21 7.49
CA ILE A 94 -4.28 -6.77 8.83
C ILE A 94 -5.35 -6.32 9.82
N GLY A 95 -5.57 -5.00 9.94
CA GLY A 95 -6.50 -4.45 10.94
C GLY A 95 -7.97 -4.52 10.54
N GLY A 96 -8.27 -4.40 9.24
CA GLY A 96 -9.63 -4.37 8.69
C GLY A 96 -10.20 -5.75 8.42
N PHE A 97 -9.38 -6.71 7.95
CA PHE A 97 -9.80 -8.10 7.73
C PHE A 97 -9.40 -8.99 8.89
N PHE A 98 -8.10 -9.27 9.07
CA PHE A 98 -7.64 -10.35 9.95
C PHE A 98 -8.06 -10.17 11.42
N VAL A 99 -7.87 -8.96 11.98
CA VAL A 99 -8.25 -8.69 13.37
C VAL A 99 -9.77 -8.73 13.56
N ARG A 100 -10.55 -8.11 12.65
CA ARG A 100 -12.02 -8.07 12.78
C ARG A 100 -12.67 -9.43 12.57
N ALA A 101 -12.19 -10.19 11.59
CA ALA A 101 -12.64 -11.56 11.34
C ALA A 101 -12.31 -12.48 12.52
N ALA A 102 -11.12 -12.37 13.12
CA ALA A 102 -10.75 -13.13 14.31
C ALA A 102 -11.60 -12.78 15.54
N ASN A 103 -12.07 -11.53 15.66
CA ASN A 103 -13.00 -11.10 16.71
C ASN A 103 -14.47 -11.46 16.42
N GLY A 104 -14.76 -12.10 15.28
CA GLY A 104 -16.13 -12.48 14.90
C GLY A 104 -16.99 -11.31 14.40
N ASP A 105 -16.40 -10.16 14.08
CA ASP A 105 -17.13 -8.98 13.56
C ASP A 105 -17.54 -9.23 12.08
N PRO A 106 -18.85 -9.19 11.75
CA PRO A 106 -19.33 -9.33 10.38
C PRO A 106 -18.75 -8.30 9.40
N ALA A 107 -18.35 -7.11 9.89
CA ALA A 107 -17.70 -6.09 9.07
C ALA A 107 -16.34 -6.56 8.52
N GLY A 108 -15.62 -7.42 9.26
CA GLY A 108 -14.39 -8.05 8.78
C GLY A 108 -14.65 -8.95 7.58
N TRP A 109 -15.71 -9.76 7.63
CA TRP A 109 -16.11 -10.62 6.51
C TRP A 109 -16.55 -9.84 5.28
N LEU A 110 -17.31 -8.76 5.47
CA LEU A 110 -17.71 -7.86 4.37
C LEU A 110 -16.49 -7.21 3.71
N PHE A 111 -15.53 -6.73 4.51
CA PHE A 111 -14.27 -6.19 4.02
C PHE A 111 -13.47 -7.25 3.25
N GLY A 112 -13.46 -8.49 3.71
CA GLY A 112 -12.84 -9.63 3.03
C GLY A 112 -13.45 -9.90 1.65
N LEU A 113 -14.79 -9.90 1.53
CA LEU A 113 -15.47 -10.08 0.24
C LEU A 113 -15.12 -8.96 -0.75
N GLY A 114 -15.10 -7.70 -0.30
CA GLY A 114 -14.68 -6.57 -1.12
C GLY A 114 -13.23 -6.70 -1.58
N MET A 115 -12.33 -7.14 -0.69
CA MET A 115 -10.92 -7.36 -1.01
C MET A 115 -10.74 -8.48 -2.04
N ILE A 116 -11.41 -9.62 -1.87
CA ILE A 116 -11.32 -10.76 -2.80
C ILE A 116 -11.87 -10.36 -4.18
N GLY A 117 -13.02 -9.69 -4.22
CA GLY A 117 -13.61 -9.21 -5.47
C GLY A 117 -12.72 -8.22 -6.20
N GLY A 118 -12.16 -7.24 -5.48
CA GLY A 118 -11.21 -6.27 -6.03
C GLY A 118 -9.93 -6.93 -6.55
N ALA A 119 -9.35 -7.86 -5.80
CA ALA A 119 -8.16 -8.60 -6.20
C ALA A 119 -8.41 -9.45 -7.45
N PHE A 120 -9.56 -10.13 -7.53
CA PHE A 120 -9.92 -10.95 -8.69
C PHE A 120 -10.03 -10.12 -9.97
N ILE A 121 -10.72 -8.98 -9.91
CA ILE A 121 -10.86 -8.06 -11.04
C ILE A 121 -9.49 -7.49 -11.43
N GLY A 122 -8.69 -7.07 -10.44
CA GLY A 122 -7.35 -6.52 -10.68
C GLY A 122 -6.42 -7.52 -11.37
N VAL A 123 -6.36 -8.77 -10.90
CA VAL A 123 -5.55 -9.83 -11.52
C VAL A 123 -6.02 -10.14 -12.93
N LYS A 124 -7.34 -10.23 -13.15
CA LYS A 124 -7.89 -10.52 -14.49
C LYS A 124 -7.56 -9.41 -15.49
N PHE A 125 -7.68 -8.15 -15.07
CA PHE A 125 -7.29 -7.00 -15.89
C PHE A 125 -5.79 -7.00 -16.19
N PHE A 126 -4.96 -7.23 -15.19
CA PHE A 126 -3.50 -7.23 -15.35
C PHE A 126 -3.02 -8.38 -16.25
N ASN A 127 -3.59 -9.57 -16.11
CA ASN A 127 -3.29 -10.71 -17.00
C ASN A 127 -3.65 -10.38 -18.44
N TRP A 128 -4.87 -9.90 -18.69
CA TRP A 128 -5.32 -9.51 -20.03
C TRP A 128 -4.42 -8.44 -20.67
N TRP A 129 -3.98 -7.47 -19.88
CA TRP A 129 -3.10 -6.40 -20.36
C TRP A 129 -1.70 -6.94 -20.70
N THR A 130 -1.14 -7.78 -19.83
CA THR A 130 0.17 -8.40 -20.01
C THR A 130 0.18 -9.33 -21.22
N GLU A 131 -0.84 -10.17 -21.38
CA GLU A 131 -1.01 -11.06 -22.55
C GLU A 131 -1.02 -10.28 -23.86
N ARG A 132 -1.74 -9.15 -23.92
CA ARG A 132 -1.77 -8.28 -25.11
C ARG A 132 -0.44 -7.63 -25.42
N LYS A 133 0.33 -7.26 -24.39
CA LYS A 133 1.65 -6.68 -24.58
C LYS A 133 2.62 -7.74 -25.11
N MET A 134 2.65 -8.92 -24.50
CA MET A 134 3.46 -10.05 -24.95
C MET A 134 3.12 -10.48 -26.37
N ALA A 135 1.84 -10.52 -26.74
CA ALA A 135 1.41 -10.85 -28.11
C ALA A 135 1.91 -9.84 -29.15
N LYS A 136 1.96 -8.54 -28.81
CA LYS A 136 2.51 -7.51 -29.71
C LYS A 136 4.03 -7.62 -29.84
N GLU A 137 4.73 -7.87 -28.74
CA GLU A 137 6.19 -8.05 -28.75
C GLU A 137 6.60 -9.29 -29.57
N MET A 138 5.87 -10.41 -29.44
CA MET A 138 6.06 -11.61 -30.26
C MET A 138 5.80 -11.37 -31.75
N ALA A 139 4.72 -10.66 -32.10
CA ALA A 139 4.39 -10.35 -33.49
C ALA A 139 5.40 -9.41 -34.16
N VAL A 140 6.05 -8.52 -33.39
CA VAL A 140 7.15 -7.68 -33.89
C VAL A 140 8.39 -8.53 -34.14
N LEU A 141 8.72 -9.46 -33.24
CA LEU A 141 9.86 -10.37 -33.39
C LEU A 141 9.72 -11.28 -34.63
N ASP A 142 8.51 -11.79 -34.91
CA ASP A 142 8.23 -12.61 -36.11
C ASP A 142 8.32 -11.81 -37.43
N LEU A 143 8.22 -10.48 -37.39
CA LEU A 143 8.38 -9.60 -38.57
C LEU A 143 9.84 -9.24 -38.85
N GLU A 144 10.74 -9.42 -37.87
CA GLU A 144 12.17 -9.11 -37.96
C GLU A 144 13.04 -10.32 -38.38
N LEU A 145 12.46 -11.52 -38.45
CA LEU A 145 13.11 -12.81 -38.75
C LEU A 145 12.81 -13.28 -40.18
#